data_AF-A0A7X8CUA3-F1
#
_entry.id   AF-A0A7X8CUA3-F1
#
_cell.length_a   1.000
_cell.length_b   1.000
_cell.length_c   1.000
_cell.angle_alpha   90.00
_cell.angle_beta   90.00
_cell.angle_gamma   90.00
#
_symmetry.space_group_name_H-M   'P 1'
#
loop_
_entity.id
_entity.type
_entity.pdbx_description
1 polymer ?
#
loop_
_entity_poly.entity_id
_entity_poly.type
_entity_poly.pdbx_seq_one_letter_code
_entity_poly.pdbx_strand_id
1 'polypeptide(L)'
;DDGRHYLTFLFHQEGVPIRGSQELVLYLPADYLRMDLPAGGSVDAAGSEAYNEAPASRPWVGPREYWGARPWAALPVFGALAALALVLYGRRLSAYQRAAAVLEGIAWAGDAWTPPRLQEGSYQVPGKVAEDLHPVEAALLLELPLASVASIMLEGLKAQGIIEILDPDPLRIRILSSRKAESEYEELFLAAFDPEGYVLSGLMADFFEDAIKRLQEKIWDCDLEATRAYYRERLARAGREETEAETGRAAARPGYDPYWHGYWMVHSRPDHYRSLRLPADLGTGYADFMRSSSCFSGCFSPPDVGTVSACHSACHNACHDACHSACHSACHSACHSACHSACVSGGGH
;
A
#
# COMPACT_ATOMS: atom_id res chain seq x y z
N ASP A 1 -9.95 13.67 20.50
CA ASP A 1 -11.23 13.90 19.79
C ASP A 1 -11.46 15.37 19.50
N ASP A 2 -11.25 15.77 18.24
CA ASP A 2 -11.31 17.18 17.80
C ASP A 2 -12.73 17.62 17.34
N GLY A 3 -13.77 16.88 17.72
CA GLY A 3 -15.19 17.26 17.58
C GLY A 3 -15.75 17.41 16.16
N ARG A 4 -14.98 17.11 15.12
CA ARG A 4 -15.41 17.25 13.72
C ARG A 4 -15.86 15.92 13.16
N HIS A 5 -17.12 15.83 12.77
CA HIS A 5 -17.70 14.68 12.09
C HIS A 5 -17.59 14.87 10.58
N TYR A 6 -17.02 13.89 9.90
CA TYR A 6 -16.94 13.85 8.43
C TYR A 6 -17.79 12.69 7.91
N LEU A 7 -18.56 12.96 6.86
CA LEU A 7 -19.34 11.96 6.15
C LEU A 7 -18.67 11.70 4.80
N THR A 8 -18.20 10.48 4.60
CA THR A 8 -17.49 10.07 3.39
C THR A 8 -18.31 9.03 2.64
N PHE A 9 -18.56 9.27 1.35
CA PHE A 9 -19.20 8.32 0.44
C PHE A 9 -18.22 7.91 -0.65
N LEU A 10 -18.12 6.61 -0.94
CA LEU A 10 -17.35 6.07 -2.05
C LEU A 10 -18.32 5.59 -3.13
N PHE A 11 -18.27 6.21 -4.31
CA PHE A 11 -19.02 5.77 -5.49
C PHE A 11 -18.07 5.09 -6.45
N HIS A 12 -18.43 3.89 -6.91
CA HIS A 12 -17.63 3.10 -7.84
C HIS A 12 -18.53 2.61 -8.99
N GLN A 13 -17.99 2.60 -10.20
CA GLN A 13 -18.67 2.11 -11.41
C GLN A 13 -17.68 1.29 -12.25
N GLU A 14 -18.08 0.08 -12.65
CA GLU A 14 -17.30 -0.78 -13.55
C GLU A 14 -17.80 -0.69 -15.00
N GLY A 15 -16.88 -0.78 -15.96
CA GLY A 15 -17.23 -0.88 -17.39
C GLY A 15 -17.73 0.41 -18.05
N VAL A 16 -17.14 1.57 -17.72
CA VAL A 16 -17.55 2.87 -18.27
C VAL A 16 -17.19 2.96 -19.78
N PRO A 17 -18.16 3.24 -20.69
CA PRO A 17 -17.88 3.39 -22.11
C PRO A 17 -17.17 4.72 -22.43
N ILE A 18 -16.58 4.84 -23.63
CA ILE A 18 -15.76 5.99 -24.08
C ILE A 18 -16.45 7.37 -23.98
N ARG A 19 -17.79 7.41 -23.85
CA ARG A 19 -18.57 8.64 -23.59
C ARG A 19 -19.56 8.49 -22.43
N GLY A 20 -19.31 7.56 -21.51
CA GLY A 20 -20.13 7.40 -20.32
C GLY A 20 -19.85 8.53 -19.33
N SER A 21 -20.88 9.27 -18.94
CA SER A 21 -20.83 10.17 -17.78
C SER A 21 -21.30 9.40 -16.54
N GLN A 22 -20.63 9.63 -15.40
CA GLN A 22 -21.10 9.20 -14.09
C GLN A 22 -21.88 10.36 -13.48
N GLU A 23 -23.17 10.46 -13.80
CA GLU A 23 -24.04 11.49 -13.21
C GLU A 23 -24.48 11.05 -11.81
N LEU A 24 -23.98 11.76 -10.80
CA LEU A 24 -24.38 11.57 -9.42
C LEU A 24 -25.50 12.55 -9.09
N VAL A 25 -26.67 12.03 -8.72
CA VAL A 25 -27.78 12.82 -8.20
C VAL A 25 -27.98 12.48 -6.73
N LEU A 26 -27.72 13.45 -5.86
CA LEU A 26 -27.91 13.32 -4.42
C LEU A 26 -29.22 14.00 -4.04
N TYR A 27 -30.12 13.27 -3.39
CA TYR A 27 -31.34 13.82 -2.82
C TYR A 27 -31.09 14.15 -1.35
N LEU A 28 -31.19 15.43 -1.01
CA LEU A 28 -31.09 15.92 0.35
C LEU A 28 -32.45 16.50 0.76
N PRO A 29 -32.92 16.26 2.00
CA PRO A 29 -34.09 16.95 2.53
C PRO A 29 -33.89 18.47 2.45
N ALA A 30 -34.94 19.22 2.11
CA ALA A 30 -34.87 20.67 1.93
C ALA A 30 -34.31 21.41 3.16
N ASP A 31 -34.47 20.83 4.35
CA ASP A 31 -34.06 21.42 5.62
C ASP A 31 -32.53 21.42 5.84
N TYR A 32 -31.77 20.65 5.04
CA TYR A 32 -30.31 20.49 5.18
C TYR A 32 -29.49 21.56 4.44
N LEU A 33 -30.06 22.21 3.42
CA LEU A 33 -29.39 23.21 2.59
C LEU A 33 -30.16 24.53 2.66
N ARG A 34 -29.75 25.41 3.57
CA ARG A 34 -30.23 26.80 3.60
C ARG A 34 -29.50 27.62 2.53
N MET A 35 -29.88 27.46 1.27
CA MET A 35 -29.33 28.26 0.16
C MET A 35 -30.46 28.71 -0.76
N ASP A 36 -30.53 30.02 -1.04
CA ASP A 36 -31.48 30.60 -1.99
C ASP A 36 -31.03 30.28 -3.43
N LEU A 37 -31.71 29.35 -4.09
CA LEU A 37 -31.48 29.04 -5.50
C LEU A 37 -32.34 29.97 -6.38
N PRO A 38 -31.76 30.59 -7.44
CA PRO A 38 -32.53 31.40 -8.36
C PRO A 38 -33.53 30.54 -9.15
N ALA A 39 -34.77 31.02 -9.22
CA ALA A 39 -35.83 30.38 -10.01
C ALA A 39 -35.39 30.27 -11.49
N GLY A 40 -35.51 29.06 -12.05
CA GLY A 40 -35.17 28.78 -13.44
C GLY A 40 -35.93 29.71 -14.38
N GLY A 41 -35.20 30.61 -15.04
CA GLY A 41 -35.76 31.59 -15.96
C GLY A 41 -36.28 30.92 -17.23
N SER A 42 -37.60 30.92 -17.42
CA SER A 42 -38.22 30.79 -18.73
C SER A 42 -37.87 32.03 -19.55
N VAL A 43 -37.18 31.84 -20.67
CA VAL A 43 -36.93 32.92 -21.62
C VAL A 43 -38.24 33.24 -22.33
N ASP A 44 -38.88 34.34 -21.92
CA ASP A 44 -40.05 34.90 -22.59
C ASP A 44 -39.65 35.40 -23.99
N ALA A 45 -40.14 34.72 -25.02
CA ALA A 45 -40.04 35.16 -26.40
C ALA A 45 -40.98 36.37 -26.62
N ALA A 46 -40.45 37.56 -26.39
CA ALA A 46 -41.13 38.81 -26.70
C ALA A 46 -41.22 39.02 -28.23
N GLY A 47 -42.45 39.16 -28.73
CA GLY A 47 -42.74 39.95 -29.94
C GLY A 47 -42.87 39.19 -31.26
N SER A 48 -44.04 38.58 -31.50
CA SER A 48 -44.54 38.37 -32.86
C SER A 48 -45.78 39.25 -33.06
N GLU A 49 -45.57 40.51 -33.43
CA GLU A 49 -46.64 41.35 -33.94
C GLU A 49 -47.16 40.76 -35.27
N ALA A 50 -48.46 40.50 -35.27
CA ALA A 50 -49.21 39.98 -36.40
C ALA A 50 -49.31 41.04 -37.49
N TYR A 51 -48.50 40.89 -38.55
CA TYR A 51 -48.76 41.53 -39.83
C TYR A 51 -49.65 40.61 -40.67
N ASN A 52 -50.95 40.89 -40.64
CA ASN A 52 -51.92 40.38 -41.61
C ASN A 52 -51.78 41.17 -42.92
N GLU A 53 -50.82 40.78 -43.75
CA GLU A 53 -50.83 41.04 -45.18
C GLU A 53 -50.43 39.74 -45.88
N ALA A 54 -51.37 39.10 -46.58
CA ALA A 54 -51.04 38.01 -47.49
C ALA A 54 -50.14 38.57 -48.59
N PRO A 55 -48.83 38.24 -48.63
CA PRO A 55 -47.97 38.73 -49.68
C PRO A 55 -48.42 38.05 -50.97
N ALA A 56 -48.66 38.84 -52.01
CA ALA A 56 -48.87 38.31 -53.35
C ALA A 56 -47.80 37.25 -53.62
N SER A 57 -48.22 36.02 -53.90
CA SER A 57 -47.33 34.89 -54.13
C SER A 57 -46.44 35.20 -55.33
N ARG A 58 -45.26 35.78 -55.07
CA ARG A 58 -44.18 35.79 -56.05
C ARG A 58 -43.91 34.31 -56.32
N PRO A 59 -43.95 33.84 -57.58
CA PRO A 59 -43.54 32.47 -57.86
C PRO A 59 -42.13 32.32 -57.30
N TRP A 60 -41.96 31.46 -56.30
CA TRP A 60 -40.66 31.15 -55.74
C TRP A 60 -39.86 30.48 -56.86
N VAL A 61 -39.01 31.25 -57.53
CA VAL A 61 -38.07 30.69 -58.49
C VAL A 61 -37.00 30.02 -57.65
N GLY A 62 -36.94 28.70 -57.70
CA GLY A 62 -35.97 27.94 -56.93
C GLY A 62 -34.54 28.39 -57.28
N PRO A 63 -33.57 28.31 -56.35
CA PRO A 63 -32.19 28.72 -56.63
C PRO A 63 -31.63 28.10 -57.91
N ARG A 64 -31.99 26.84 -58.17
CA ARG A 64 -31.59 26.09 -59.37
C ARG A 64 -32.15 26.68 -60.67
N GLU A 65 -33.40 27.15 -60.66
CA GLU A 65 -34.06 27.77 -61.82
C GLU A 65 -33.55 29.20 -62.06
N TYR A 66 -33.32 29.96 -60.99
CA TYR A 66 -32.80 31.33 -61.07
C TYR A 66 -31.38 31.37 -61.67
N TRP A 67 -30.49 30.50 -61.19
CA TRP A 67 -29.12 30.41 -61.71
C TRP A 67 -29.05 29.70 -63.07
N GLY A 68 -29.94 28.74 -63.33
CA GLY A 68 -30.06 28.07 -64.64
C GLY A 68 -30.47 29.02 -65.77
N ALA A 69 -31.32 30.01 -65.49
CA ALA A 69 -31.75 31.02 -66.47
C ALA A 69 -30.69 32.13 -66.71
N ARG A 70 -29.69 32.27 -65.83
CA ARG A 70 -28.69 33.36 -65.88
C ARG A 70 -27.25 32.85 -65.65
N PRO A 71 -26.73 32.00 -66.54
CA PRO A 71 -25.40 31.38 -66.35
C PRO A 71 -24.27 32.41 -66.30
N TRP A 72 -24.39 33.51 -67.04
CA TRP A 72 -23.40 34.60 -67.07
C TRP A 72 -23.32 35.39 -65.75
N ALA A 73 -24.41 35.44 -64.97
CA ALA A 73 -24.42 36.05 -63.64
C ALA A 73 -23.99 35.09 -62.53
N ALA A 74 -24.18 33.77 -62.73
CA ALA A 74 -23.76 32.74 -61.79
C ALA A 74 -22.23 32.61 -61.71
N LEU A 75 -21.55 32.66 -62.85
CA LEU A 75 -20.08 32.49 -62.94
C LEU A 75 -19.27 33.45 -62.05
N PRO A 76 -19.49 34.78 -62.06
CA PRO A 76 -18.72 35.68 -61.20
C PRO A 76 -19.05 35.51 -59.72
N VAL A 77 -20.30 35.18 -59.36
CA VAL A 77 -20.73 35.01 -57.97
C VAL A 77 -20.15 33.73 -57.35
N PHE A 78 -20.32 32.59 -58.02
CA PHE A 78 -19.76 31.33 -57.55
C PHE A 78 -18.24 31.30 -57.68
N GLY A 79 -17.68 31.95 -58.71
CA GLY A 79 -16.24 32.15 -58.85
C GLY A 79 -15.65 32.96 -57.69
N ALA A 80 -16.29 34.06 -57.30
CA ALA A 80 -15.87 34.87 -56.16
C ALA A 80 -15.99 34.10 -54.82
N LEU A 81 -17.06 33.33 -54.63
CA LEU A 81 -17.23 32.50 -53.43
C LEU A 81 -16.19 31.38 -53.37
N ALA A 82 -15.90 30.72 -54.48
CA ALA A 82 -14.86 29.68 -54.56
C ALA A 82 -13.46 30.26 -54.30
N ALA A 83 -13.15 31.42 -54.88
CA ALA A 83 -11.91 32.13 -54.62
C ALA A 83 -11.78 32.54 -53.14
N LEU A 84 -12.85 33.06 -52.53
CA LEU A 84 -12.87 33.38 -51.10
C LEU A 84 -12.64 32.14 -50.24
N ALA A 85 -13.30 31.02 -50.55
CA ALA A 85 -13.11 29.75 -49.85
C ALA A 85 -11.66 29.25 -49.94
N LEU A 86 -11.04 29.34 -51.13
CA LEU A 86 -9.62 28.99 -51.34
C LEU A 86 -8.68 29.90 -50.53
N VAL A 87 -8.95 31.20 -50.47
CA VAL A 87 -8.16 32.15 -49.66
C VAL A 87 -8.28 31.83 -48.16
N LEU A 88 -9.48 31.55 -47.66
CA LEU A 88 -9.71 31.17 -46.26
C LEU A 88 -9.05 29.84 -45.92
N TYR A 89 -9.14 28.86 -46.82
CA TYR A 89 -8.46 27.57 -46.69
C TYR A 89 -6.94 27.73 -46.64
N GLY A 90 -6.35 28.52 -47.54
CA GLY A 90 -4.92 28.82 -47.54
C GLY A 90 -4.48 29.48 -46.23
N ARG A 91 -5.23 30.48 -45.73
CA ARG A 91 -4.93 31.12 -44.44
C ARG A 91 -5.00 30.12 -43.27
N ARG A 92 -5.98 29.22 -43.27
CA ARG A 92 -6.13 28.20 -42.25
C ARG A 92 -4.99 27.18 -42.30
N LEU A 93 -4.59 26.75 -43.50
CA LEU A 93 -3.46 25.85 -43.70
C LEU A 93 -2.15 26.46 -43.19
N SER A 94 -1.86 27.72 -43.50
CA SER A 94 -0.69 28.43 -42.99
C SER A 94 -0.72 28.65 -41.47
N ALA A 95 -1.91 28.74 -40.86
CA ALA A 95 -2.04 28.78 -39.40
C ALA A 95 -1.75 27.39 -38.77
N TYR A 96 -2.26 26.32 -39.38
CA TYR A 96 -1.95 24.95 -38.94
C TYR A 96 -0.47 24.62 -39.06
N GLN A 97 0.20 25.00 -40.16
CA GLN A 97 1.64 24.78 -40.33
C GLN A 97 2.45 25.50 -39.24
N ARG A 98 2.06 26.72 -38.86
CA ARG A 98 2.69 27.45 -37.76
C ARG A 98 2.48 26.76 -36.41
N ALA A 99 1.27 26.26 -36.14
CA ALA A 99 0.98 25.51 -34.91
C ALA A 99 1.73 24.17 -34.85
N ALA A 100 1.84 23.46 -35.97
CA ALA A 100 2.58 22.21 -36.09
C ALA A 100 4.09 22.40 -35.86
N ALA A 101 4.67 23.48 -36.41
CA ALA A 101 6.09 23.81 -36.17
C ALA A 101 6.38 24.15 -34.69
N VAL A 102 5.43 24.78 -34.00
CA VAL A 102 5.54 25.01 -32.54
C VAL A 102 5.46 23.70 -31.75
N LEU A 103 4.63 22.74 -32.18
CA LEU A 103 4.52 21.42 -31.56
C LEU A 103 5.79 20.59 -31.72
N GLU A 104 6.46 20.64 -32.88
CA GLU A 104 7.79 20.02 -33.06
C GLU A 104 8.82 20.61 -32.08
N GLY A 105 8.75 21.91 -31.79
CA GLY A 105 9.62 22.56 -30.81
C GLY A 105 9.32 22.19 -29.34
N ILE A 106 8.13 21.68 -29.04
CA ILE A 106 7.71 21.25 -27.69
C ILE A 106 7.88 19.73 -27.49
N ALA A 107 7.95 18.96 -28.59
CA ALA A 107 8.06 17.50 -28.56
C ALA A 107 9.34 16.96 -27.89
N TRP A 108 10.35 17.79 -27.65
CA TRP A 108 11.56 17.37 -26.94
C TRP A 108 11.31 16.92 -25.49
N ALA A 109 10.19 17.32 -24.88
CA ALA A 109 9.86 17.00 -23.50
C ALA A 109 8.95 15.76 -23.32
N GLY A 110 8.44 15.18 -24.40
CA GLY A 110 7.39 14.14 -24.34
C GLY A 110 7.87 12.68 -24.35
N ASP A 111 8.98 12.40 -25.03
CA ASP A 111 9.36 11.01 -25.35
C ASP A 111 10.59 10.49 -24.58
N ALA A 112 11.25 11.35 -23.80
CA ALA A 112 12.44 11.02 -23.03
C ALA A 112 12.15 10.62 -21.57
N TRP A 113 10.91 10.23 -21.26
CA TRP A 113 10.59 9.67 -19.95
C TRP A 113 10.79 8.16 -19.96
N THR A 114 11.98 7.72 -19.54
CA THR A 114 12.18 6.34 -19.11
C THR A 114 11.75 6.23 -17.64
N PRO A 115 10.76 5.37 -17.32
CA PRO A 115 10.37 5.18 -15.93
C PRO A 115 11.60 4.75 -15.11
N PRO A 116 11.83 5.36 -13.93
CA PRO A 116 12.99 5.02 -13.11
C PRO A 116 12.94 3.53 -12.78
N ARG A 117 14.01 2.82 -13.11
CA ARG A 117 14.19 1.43 -12.67
C ARG A 117 14.76 1.49 -11.25
N LEU A 118 13.98 1.00 -10.29
CA LEU A 118 14.51 0.70 -8.96
C LEU A 118 15.60 -0.37 -9.14
N GLN A 119 16.85 0.02 -8.94
CA GLN A 119 17.94 -0.93 -8.83
C GLN A 119 18.00 -1.35 -7.36
N GLU A 120 17.48 -2.52 -7.07
CA GLU A 120 17.57 -3.12 -5.75
C GLU A 120 18.98 -3.70 -5.60
N GLY A 121 19.87 -2.92 -4.98
CA GLY A 121 21.15 -3.42 -4.50
C GLY A 121 20.92 -4.21 -3.22
N SER A 122 21.24 -5.49 -3.21
CA SER A 122 21.25 -6.28 -1.97
C SER A 122 22.56 -6.04 -1.24
N TYR A 123 22.49 -5.72 0.05
CA TYR A 123 23.65 -5.67 0.94
C TYR A 123 24.10 -7.06 1.41
N GLN A 124 23.40 -8.12 0.99
CA GLN A 124 23.70 -9.49 1.40
C GLN A 124 25.00 -9.98 0.77
N VAL A 125 25.87 -10.52 1.62
CA VAL A 125 27.10 -11.18 1.20
C VAL A 125 26.81 -12.66 0.95
N PRO A 126 26.95 -13.19 -0.28
CA PRO A 126 26.67 -14.59 -0.59
C PRO A 126 27.46 -15.54 0.32
N GLY A 127 26.77 -16.52 0.89
CA GLY A 127 27.37 -17.52 1.80
C GLY A 127 27.68 -17.03 3.22
N LYS A 128 27.47 -15.74 3.56
CA LYS A 128 27.60 -15.28 4.95
C LYS A 128 26.41 -15.78 5.77
N VAL A 129 26.68 -16.49 6.86
CA VAL A 129 25.65 -17.07 7.74
C VAL A 129 25.66 -16.37 9.10
N ALA A 130 24.47 -16.05 9.63
CA ALA A 130 24.32 -15.57 11.00
C ALA A 130 24.32 -16.75 11.99
N GLU A 131 25.46 -17.07 12.60
CA GLU A 131 25.58 -18.23 13.52
C GLU A 131 25.07 -17.96 14.94
N ASP A 132 24.95 -16.69 15.33
CA ASP A 132 24.61 -16.24 16.70
C ASP A 132 23.16 -15.70 16.81
N LEU A 133 22.21 -16.43 16.21
CA LEU A 133 20.79 -16.17 16.44
C LEU A 133 20.32 -16.85 17.71
N HIS A 134 19.58 -16.10 18.52
CA HIS A 134 18.85 -16.63 19.64
C HIS A 134 17.81 -17.65 19.13
N PRO A 135 17.47 -18.71 19.90
CA PRO A 135 16.49 -19.70 19.47
C PRO A 135 15.13 -19.12 19.03
N VAL A 136 14.69 -18.00 19.62
CA VAL A 136 13.50 -17.24 19.17
C VAL A 136 13.68 -16.63 17.79
N GLU A 137 14.80 -15.97 17.56
CA GLU A 137 15.14 -15.34 16.27
C GLU A 137 15.24 -16.41 15.18
N ALA A 138 15.86 -17.56 15.49
CA ALA A 138 15.90 -18.71 14.59
C ALA A 138 14.48 -19.25 14.28
N ALA A 139 13.54 -19.15 15.24
CA ALA A 139 12.18 -19.67 15.07
C ALA A 139 11.40 -18.80 14.10
N LEU A 140 11.55 -17.48 14.26
CA LEU A 140 11.00 -16.46 13.40
C LEU A 140 11.62 -16.53 11.99
N LEU A 141 12.94 -16.72 11.88
CA LEU A 141 13.64 -16.89 10.61
C LEU A 141 13.12 -18.11 9.81
N LEU A 142 12.81 -19.19 10.52
CA LEU A 142 12.25 -20.42 9.96
C LEU A 142 10.72 -20.38 9.81
N GLU A 143 10.10 -19.23 10.05
CA GLU A 143 8.67 -18.98 9.82
C GLU A 143 7.77 -19.89 10.67
N LEU A 144 8.19 -20.24 11.89
CA LEU A 144 7.34 -20.98 12.81
C LEU A 144 6.13 -20.16 13.26
N PRO A 145 4.98 -20.79 13.53
CA PRO A 145 3.82 -20.10 14.10
C PRO A 145 4.17 -19.42 15.43
N LEU A 146 3.61 -18.24 15.71
CA LEU A 146 3.92 -17.48 16.94
C LEU A 146 3.65 -18.27 18.22
N ALA A 147 2.59 -19.09 18.23
CA ALA A 147 2.30 -20.00 19.35
C ALA A 147 3.41 -21.05 19.57
N SER A 148 4.06 -21.53 18.50
CA SER A 148 5.21 -22.42 18.59
C SER A 148 6.43 -21.70 19.15
N VAL A 149 6.67 -20.45 18.73
CA VAL A 149 7.74 -19.60 19.28
C VAL A 149 7.53 -19.37 20.78
N ALA A 150 6.31 -19.03 21.19
CA ALA A 150 5.94 -18.88 22.59
C ALA A 150 6.12 -20.19 23.38
N SER A 151 5.80 -21.34 22.78
CA SER A 151 6.00 -22.66 23.41
C SER A 151 7.48 -22.95 23.67
N ILE A 152 8.37 -22.58 22.73
CA ILE A 152 9.82 -22.70 22.90
C ILE A 152 10.32 -21.84 24.07
N MET A 153 9.79 -20.62 24.21
CA MET A 153 10.11 -19.72 25.33
C MET A 153 9.61 -20.25 26.68
N LEU A 154 8.38 -20.78 26.70
CA LEU A 154 7.80 -21.36 27.91
C LEU A 154 8.60 -22.59 28.38
N GLU A 155 9.09 -23.42 27.47
CA GLU A 155 9.93 -24.56 27.82
C GLU A 155 11.28 -24.12 28.40
N GLY A 156 11.89 -23.06 27.87
CA GLY A 156 13.10 -22.43 28.43
C GLY A 156 12.91 -21.96 29.87
N LEU A 157 11.88 -21.15 30.10
CA LEU A 157 11.53 -20.62 31.42
C LEU A 157 11.12 -21.70 32.42
N LYS A 158 10.44 -22.74 31.96
CA LYS A 158 10.06 -23.91 32.78
C LYS A 158 11.28 -24.74 33.17
N ALA A 159 12.22 -24.95 32.25
CA ALA A 159 13.47 -25.66 32.54
C ALA A 159 14.32 -24.92 33.59
N GLN A 160 14.26 -23.59 33.62
CA GLN A 160 14.89 -22.76 34.65
C GLN A 160 14.14 -22.77 36.00
N GLY A 161 12.92 -23.35 36.04
CA GLY A 161 12.06 -23.35 37.23
C GLY A 161 11.49 -21.98 37.57
N ILE A 162 11.42 -21.07 36.60
CA ILE A 162 10.86 -19.71 36.79
C ILE A 162 9.34 -19.75 36.69
N ILE A 163 8.80 -20.56 35.79
CA ILE A 163 7.37 -20.66 35.55
C ILE A 163 6.85 -22.10 35.61
N GLU A 164 5.55 -22.23 35.88
CA GLU A 164 4.77 -23.45 35.67
C GLU A 164 3.57 -23.12 34.76
N ILE A 165 3.30 -23.97 33.77
CA ILE A 165 2.14 -23.82 32.88
C ILE A 165 0.92 -24.42 33.59
N LEU A 166 -0.14 -23.63 33.80
CA LEU A 166 -1.36 -24.07 34.47
C LEU A 166 -2.38 -24.59 33.48
N ASP A 167 -2.74 -23.73 32.53
CA ASP A 167 -3.74 -23.99 31.51
C ASP A 167 -3.16 -23.61 30.15
N PRO A 168 -3.29 -24.45 29.11
CA PRO A 168 -2.84 -24.13 27.77
C PRO A 168 -3.88 -23.33 26.95
N ASP A 169 -5.18 -23.41 27.31
CA ASP A 169 -6.29 -22.74 26.62
C ASP A 169 -7.37 -22.27 27.63
N PRO A 170 -7.43 -20.97 27.96
CA PRO A 170 -6.50 -19.90 27.58
C PRO A 170 -5.13 -20.07 28.26
N LEU A 171 -4.05 -19.66 27.59
CA LEU A 171 -2.70 -19.76 28.14
C LEU A 171 -2.59 -19.01 29.48
N ARG A 172 -2.27 -19.77 30.53
CA ARG A 172 -2.04 -19.25 31.88
C ARG A 172 -0.79 -19.86 32.50
N ILE A 173 0.07 -18.99 33.02
CA ILE A 173 1.30 -19.38 33.72
C ILE A 173 1.23 -19.06 35.21
N ARG A 174 2.10 -19.69 36.01
CA ARG A 174 2.36 -19.33 37.40
C ARG A 174 3.82 -19.01 37.55
N ILE A 175 4.15 -17.81 38.03
CA ILE A 175 5.52 -17.42 38.32
C ILE A 175 5.93 -18.05 39.66
N LEU A 176 6.92 -18.94 39.63
CA LEU A 176 7.41 -19.68 40.80
C LEU A 176 8.56 -18.96 41.51
N SER A 177 9.36 -18.20 40.77
CA SER A 177 10.60 -17.60 41.26
C SER A 177 10.77 -16.20 40.69
N SER A 178 11.26 -15.27 41.51
CA SER A 178 11.66 -13.92 41.10
C SER A 178 13.10 -13.85 40.61
N ARG A 179 13.69 -15.00 40.22
CA ARG A 179 15.04 -15.06 39.66
C ARG A 179 15.02 -14.44 38.26
N LYS A 180 16.06 -13.68 37.94
CA LYS A 180 16.30 -13.20 36.58
C LYS A 180 16.54 -14.38 35.63
N ALA A 181 15.81 -14.43 34.54
CA ALA A 181 15.98 -15.37 33.45
C ALA A 181 17.36 -15.23 32.79
N GLU A 182 17.81 -16.31 32.15
CA GLU A 182 19.13 -16.37 31.53
C GLU A 182 19.24 -15.46 30.30
N SER A 183 18.16 -15.33 29.52
CA SER A 183 18.12 -14.52 28.30
C SER A 183 17.35 -13.22 28.49
N GLU A 184 17.80 -12.14 27.82
CA GLU A 184 17.04 -10.89 27.72
C GLU A 184 15.67 -11.12 27.07
N TYR A 185 15.59 -12.05 26.11
CA TYR A 185 14.32 -12.42 25.47
C TYR A 185 13.32 -13.03 26.45
N GLU A 186 13.79 -13.80 27.43
CA GLU A 186 12.92 -14.43 28.43
C GLU A 186 12.35 -13.41 29.40
N GLU A 187 13.14 -12.41 29.79
CA GLU A 187 12.67 -11.27 30.59
C GLU A 187 11.59 -10.47 29.85
N LEU A 188 11.84 -10.14 28.58
CA LEU A 188 10.87 -9.42 27.75
C LEU A 188 9.59 -10.24 27.54
N PHE A 189 9.71 -11.56 27.37
CA PHE A 189 8.56 -12.45 27.25
C PHE A 189 7.76 -12.56 28.55
N LEU A 190 8.43 -12.65 29.71
CA LEU A 190 7.78 -12.67 31.03
C LEU A 190 7.00 -11.38 31.31
N ALA A 191 7.51 -10.23 30.84
CA ALA A 191 6.83 -8.94 31.00
C ALA A 191 5.47 -8.88 30.27
N ALA A 192 5.21 -9.78 29.32
CA ALA A 192 3.94 -9.88 28.62
C ALA A 192 2.84 -10.61 29.41
N PHE A 193 3.12 -11.07 30.63
CA PHE A 193 2.14 -11.72 31.51
C PHE A 193 1.76 -10.80 32.68
N ASP A 194 0.48 -10.85 33.05
CA ASP A 194 -0.02 -10.16 34.25
C ASP A 194 0.36 -10.92 35.55
N PRO A 195 0.18 -10.31 36.74
CA PRO A 195 0.44 -10.98 38.02
C PRO A 195 -0.39 -12.26 38.23
N GLU A 196 -1.55 -12.37 37.59
CA GLU A 196 -2.48 -13.49 37.66
C GLU A 196 -2.11 -14.65 36.69
N GLY A 197 -1.16 -14.41 35.78
CA GLY A 197 -0.60 -15.34 34.82
C GLY A 197 -1.21 -15.32 33.41
N TYR A 198 -2.08 -14.36 33.08
CA TYR A 198 -2.70 -14.21 31.77
C TYR A 198 -1.83 -13.40 30.80
N VAL A 199 -2.00 -13.71 29.52
CA VAL A 199 -1.28 -13.03 28.43
C VAL A 199 -1.89 -11.65 28.17
N LEU A 200 -1.05 -10.61 28.23
CA LEU A 200 -1.38 -9.27 27.79
C LEU A 200 -1.05 -9.15 26.29
N SER A 201 -2.07 -9.12 25.44
CA SER A 201 -1.92 -9.18 23.98
C SER A 201 -1.04 -8.06 23.40
N GLY A 202 -1.16 -6.84 23.91
CA GLY A 202 -0.33 -5.70 23.50
C GLY A 202 1.16 -5.94 23.79
N LEU A 203 1.49 -6.28 25.03
CA LEU A 203 2.89 -6.52 25.43
C LEU A 203 3.49 -7.77 24.76
N MET A 204 2.65 -8.78 24.48
CA MET A 204 3.08 -9.95 23.72
C MET A 204 3.39 -9.58 22.26
N ALA A 205 2.61 -8.69 21.66
CA ALA A 205 2.91 -8.15 20.32
C ALA A 205 4.22 -7.35 20.33
N ASP A 206 4.43 -6.51 21.35
CA ASP A 206 5.66 -5.73 21.53
C ASP A 206 6.90 -6.63 21.65
N PHE A 207 6.79 -7.75 22.38
CA PHE A 207 7.86 -8.75 22.47
C PHE A 207 8.23 -9.33 21.10
N PHE A 208 7.23 -9.78 20.32
CA PHE A 208 7.50 -10.33 18.99
C PHE A 208 8.09 -9.27 18.05
N GLU A 209 7.60 -8.03 18.15
CA GLU A 209 8.14 -6.89 17.41
C GLU A 209 9.62 -6.64 17.74
N ASP A 210 10.01 -6.62 19.01
CA ASP A 210 11.42 -6.43 19.41
C ASP A 210 12.30 -7.58 18.91
N ALA A 211 11.80 -8.83 18.99
CA ALA A 211 12.51 -10.00 18.47
C ALA A 211 12.73 -9.95 16.95
N ILE A 212 11.75 -9.43 16.19
CA ILE A 212 11.88 -9.24 14.74
C ILE A 212 12.91 -8.16 14.43
N LYS A 213 12.88 -7.03 15.14
CA LYS A 213 13.85 -5.93 14.93
C LYS A 213 15.29 -6.42 15.15
N ARG A 214 15.55 -7.10 16.27
CA ARG A 214 16.86 -7.67 16.57
C ARG A 214 17.29 -8.74 15.57
N LEU A 215 16.35 -9.59 15.11
CA LEU A 215 16.63 -10.54 14.04
C LEU A 215 17.05 -9.80 12.75
N GLN A 216 16.30 -8.78 12.33
CA GLN A 216 16.60 -7.98 11.12
C GLN A 216 17.98 -7.33 11.21
N GLU A 217 18.33 -6.76 12.37
CA GLU A 217 19.65 -6.18 12.63
C GLU A 217 20.79 -7.19 12.57
N LYS A 218 20.54 -8.47 12.82
CA LYS A 218 21.55 -9.53 12.74
C LYS A 218 21.69 -10.12 11.33
N ILE A 219 20.62 -10.16 10.55
CA ILE A 219 20.61 -10.82 9.23
C ILE A 219 20.78 -9.87 8.04
N TRP A 220 20.90 -8.55 8.27
CA TRP A 220 20.87 -7.53 7.23
C TRP A 220 21.89 -7.73 6.09
N ASP A 221 23.09 -8.26 6.38
CA ASP A 221 24.15 -8.51 5.40
C ASP A 221 24.41 -10.00 5.16
N CYS A 222 23.55 -10.87 5.69
CA CYS A 222 23.69 -12.32 5.59
C CYS A 222 22.94 -12.87 4.37
N ASP A 223 23.43 -13.99 3.86
CA ASP A 223 22.71 -14.81 2.89
C ASP A 223 21.57 -15.54 3.62
N LEU A 224 20.33 -15.13 3.35
CA LEU A 224 19.15 -15.65 4.04
C LEU A 224 18.93 -17.14 3.77
N GLU A 225 19.22 -17.61 2.56
CA GLU A 225 19.03 -19.02 2.21
C GLU A 225 20.10 -19.89 2.88
N ALA A 226 21.35 -19.44 2.88
CA ALA A 226 22.42 -20.11 3.62
C ALA A 226 22.13 -20.14 5.13
N THR A 227 21.64 -19.04 5.69
CA THR A 227 21.30 -18.94 7.12
C THR A 227 20.14 -19.87 7.48
N ARG A 228 19.06 -19.90 6.68
CA ARG A 228 17.95 -20.85 6.85
C ARG A 228 18.43 -22.30 6.78
N ALA A 229 19.28 -22.63 5.81
CA ALA A 229 19.84 -23.97 5.67
C ALA A 229 20.64 -24.40 6.90
N TYR A 230 21.50 -23.51 7.41
CA TYR A 230 22.29 -23.73 8.62
C TYR A 230 21.41 -24.06 9.84
N TYR A 231 20.37 -23.26 10.10
CA TYR A 231 19.48 -23.52 11.24
C TYR A 231 18.60 -24.76 11.06
N ARG A 232 18.16 -25.07 9.84
CA ARG A 232 17.44 -26.33 9.56
C ARG A 232 18.32 -27.55 9.85
N GLU A 233 19.60 -27.51 9.44
CA GLU A 233 20.54 -28.59 9.72
C GLU A 233 20.82 -28.72 11.22
N ARG A 234 21.04 -27.60 11.91
CA ARG A 234 21.25 -27.54 13.36
C ARG A 234 20.06 -28.16 14.12
N LEU A 235 18.84 -27.82 13.72
CA LEU A 235 17.60 -28.41 14.27
C LEU A 235 17.50 -29.91 14.01
N ALA A 236 17.78 -30.34 12.77
CA ALA A 236 17.75 -31.75 12.42
C ALA A 236 18.77 -32.56 13.24
N ARG A 237 19.94 -31.97 13.53
CA ARG A 237 20.96 -32.59 14.38
C ARG A 237 20.49 -32.69 15.83
N ALA A 238 20.02 -31.58 16.41
CA ALA A 238 19.49 -31.57 17.78
C ALA A 238 18.33 -32.57 17.95
N GLY A 239 17.45 -32.66 16.96
CA GLY A 239 16.33 -33.61 17.01
C GLY A 239 16.75 -35.07 16.94
N ARG A 240 17.84 -35.41 16.22
CA ARG A 240 18.42 -36.76 16.25
C ARG A 240 19.01 -37.08 17.63
N GLU A 241 19.76 -36.15 18.20
CA GLU A 241 20.35 -36.29 19.54
C GLU A 241 19.25 -36.53 20.60
N GLU A 242 18.14 -35.79 20.55
CA GLU A 242 17.00 -35.98 21.47
C GLU A 242 16.28 -37.32 21.26
N THR A 243 16.06 -37.73 20.01
CA THR A 243 15.41 -39.01 19.70
C THR A 243 16.27 -40.20 20.15
N GLU A 244 17.60 -40.09 20.01
CA GLU A 244 18.55 -41.10 20.50
C GLU A 244 18.60 -41.15 22.03
N ALA A 245 18.50 -40.00 22.69
CA ALA A 245 18.40 -39.91 24.14
C ALA A 245 17.09 -40.54 24.66
N GLU A 246 15.95 -40.26 24.02
CA GLU A 246 14.65 -40.82 24.41
C GLU A 246 14.59 -42.34 24.19
N THR A 247 15.11 -42.82 23.06
CA THR A 247 15.14 -44.26 22.74
C THR A 247 16.18 -45.05 23.53
N GLY A 248 16.92 -44.39 24.44
CA GLY A 248 17.95 -45.01 25.27
C GLY A 248 19.18 -45.50 24.48
N ARG A 249 19.35 -45.03 23.24
CA ARG A 249 20.48 -45.37 22.36
C ARG A 249 21.69 -44.49 22.60
N ALA A 250 21.50 -43.30 23.19
CA ALA A 250 22.58 -42.41 23.58
C ALA A 250 23.18 -42.79 24.95
N ALA A 251 24.51 -42.84 25.04
CA ALA A 251 25.24 -43.16 26.27
C ALA A 251 25.21 -42.02 27.32
N ALA A 252 24.97 -40.79 26.88
CA ALA A 252 24.79 -39.60 27.71
C ALA A 252 23.98 -38.57 26.90
N ARG A 253 23.08 -37.84 27.57
CA ARG A 253 22.39 -36.69 26.94
C ARG A 253 23.44 -35.56 26.83
N PRO A 254 23.86 -35.14 25.63
CA PRO A 254 24.69 -33.94 25.49
C PRO A 254 23.96 -32.76 26.14
N GLY A 255 24.71 -31.78 26.64
CA GLY A 255 24.21 -30.67 27.46
C GLY A 255 22.79 -30.23 27.10
N TYR A 256 21.87 -30.43 28.03
CA TYR A 256 20.44 -30.15 27.82
C TYR A 256 20.26 -28.67 27.51
N ASP A 257 19.90 -28.37 26.27
CA ASP A 257 19.50 -27.02 25.84
C ASP A 257 17.96 -26.98 25.79
N PRO A 258 17.31 -26.29 26.74
CA PRO A 258 15.86 -26.24 26.84
C PRO A 258 15.19 -25.76 25.55
N TYR A 259 15.84 -24.88 24.80
CA TYR A 259 15.27 -24.30 23.60
C TYR A 259 15.28 -25.31 22.45
N TRP A 260 16.41 -25.98 22.20
CA TRP A 260 16.47 -27.01 21.15
C TRP A 260 15.59 -28.22 21.49
N HIS A 261 15.45 -28.53 22.78
CA HIS A 261 14.47 -29.51 23.24
C HIS A 261 13.03 -29.06 22.93
N GLY A 262 12.68 -27.81 23.22
CA GLY A 262 11.38 -27.23 22.89
C GLY A 262 11.09 -27.29 21.39
N TYR A 263 12.08 -26.97 20.55
CA TYR A 263 11.98 -27.12 19.10
C TYR A 263 11.70 -28.56 18.67
N TRP A 264 12.48 -29.52 19.17
CA TRP A 264 12.26 -30.92 18.86
C TRP A 264 10.85 -31.32 19.28
N MET A 265 10.38 -30.90 20.47
CA MET A 265 9.04 -31.22 20.97
C MET A 265 7.93 -30.66 20.07
N VAL A 266 8.06 -29.42 19.59
CA VAL A 266 7.10 -28.81 18.66
C VAL A 266 7.01 -29.60 17.35
N HIS A 267 8.12 -30.17 16.86
CA HIS A 267 8.16 -30.87 15.57
C HIS A 267 7.86 -32.38 15.68
N SER A 268 8.32 -33.03 16.75
CA SER A 268 8.16 -34.48 16.97
C SER A 268 6.82 -34.81 17.63
N ARG A 269 6.27 -33.88 18.42
CA ARG A 269 5.01 -34.04 19.16
C ARG A 269 4.10 -32.83 18.95
N PRO A 270 3.57 -32.64 17.74
CA PRO A 270 2.68 -31.53 17.44
C PRO A 270 1.43 -31.50 18.34
N ASP A 271 1.01 -32.66 18.88
CA ASP A 271 -0.10 -32.74 19.82
C ASP A 271 0.19 -32.11 21.19
N HIS A 272 1.46 -32.01 21.61
CA HIS A 272 1.83 -31.54 22.96
C HIS A 272 1.54 -30.05 23.17
N TYR A 273 1.67 -29.25 22.11
CA TYR A 273 1.39 -27.80 22.12
C TYR A 273 0.18 -27.41 21.27
N ARG A 274 -0.59 -28.38 20.75
CA ARG A 274 -1.81 -28.11 19.97
C ARG A 274 -2.87 -27.36 20.77
N SER A 275 -2.91 -27.58 22.08
CA SER A 275 -3.82 -26.88 22.98
C SER A 275 -3.35 -25.47 23.33
N LEU A 276 -2.10 -25.10 23.06
CA LEU A 276 -1.60 -23.78 23.41
C LEU A 276 -2.17 -22.74 22.46
N ARG A 277 -3.06 -21.89 22.98
CA ARG A 277 -3.65 -20.78 22.22
C ARG A 277 -3.16 -19.45 22.77
N LEU A 278 -2.46 -18.70 21.92
CA LEU A 278 -2.31 -17.26 22.13
C LEU A 278 -3.68 -16.57 21.94
N PRO A 279 -3.87 -15.37 22.51
CA PRO A 279 -5.07 -14.57 22.27
C PRO A 279 -5.42 -14.51 20.78
N ALA A 280 -6.71 -14.45 20.44
CA ALA A 280 -7.21 -14.59 19.06
C ALA A 280 -6.51 -13.67 18.05
N ASP A 281 -6.06 -12.49 18.50
CA ASP A 281 -5.35 -11.50 17.70
C ASP A 281 -3.93 -11.93 17.27
N LEU A 282 -3.33 -12.90 17.97
CA LEU A 282 -1.96 -13.42 17.78
C LEU A 282 -1.92 -14.91 17.39
N GLY A 283 -3.09 -15.55 17.24
CA GLY A 283 -3.22 -16.98 16.97
C GLY A 283 -2.85 -17.41 15.54
N THR A 284 -2.67 -16.46 14.62
CA THR A 284 -2.24 -16.72 13.23
C THR A 284 -0.71 -16.75 13.13
N GLY A 285 -0.15 -17.67 12.33
CA GLY A 285 1.31 -17.70 12.11
C GLY A 285 1.84 -16.38 11.57
N TYR A 286 3.12 -16.07 11.78
CA TYR A 286 3.67 -14.74 11.46
C TYR A 286 3.44 -14.31 10.01
N ALA A 287 3.63 -15.22 9.04
CA ALA A 287 3.34 -14.94 7.64
C ALA A 287 1.87 -14.60 7.38
N ASP A 288 0.94 -15.21 8.12
CA ASP A 288 -0.49 -14.92 8.03
C ASP A 288 -0.86 -13.66 8.82
N PHE A 289 -0.19 -13.37 9.92
CA PHE A 289 -0.27 -12.10 10.64
C PHE A 289 0.18 -10.93 9.74
N MET A 290 1.31 -11.07 9.04
CA MET A 290 1.81 -10.08 8.06
C MET A 290 0.85 -9.89 6.87
N ARG A 291 0.03 -10.90 6.55
CA ARG A 291 -1.03 -10.82 5.53
C ARG A 291 -2.39 -10.40 6.11
N SER A 292 -2.51 -10.33 7.43
CA SER A 292 -3.77 -10.04 8.11
C SER A 292 -4.11 -8.56 8.03
N SER A 293 -5.41 -8.27 8.16
CA SER A 293 -5.89 -6.89 8.31
C SER A 293 -5.30 -6.18 9.52
N SER A 294 -4.84 -6.91 10.55
CA SER A 294 -4.24 -6.35 11.76
C SER A 294 -2.84 -5.77 11.52
N CYS A 295 -2.04 -6.40 10.65
CA CYS A 295 -0.77 -5.84 10.17
C CYS A 295 -1.01 -4.60 9.29
N PHE A 296 -2.03 -4.67 8.41
CA PHE A 296 -2.38 -3.54 7.54
C PHE A 296 -2.91 -2.33 8.33
N SER A 297 -3.75 -2.53 9.34
CA SER A 297 -4.25 -1.46 10.20
C SER A 297 -3.13 -0.83 11.03
N GLY A 298 -2.15 -1.61 11.48
CA GLY A 298 -0.94 -1.12 12.14
C GLY A 298 -0.11 -0.16 11.27
N CYS A 299 -0.09 -0.37 9.95
CA CYS A 299 0.68 0.47 9.02
C CYS A 299 0.15 1.92 8.92
N PHE A 300 -1.17 2.12 9.10
CA PHE A 300 -1.83 3.43 9.01
C PHE A 300 -2.27 4.00 10.37
N SER A 301 -2.00 3.28 11.46
CA SER A 301 -2.26 3.77 12.81
C SER A 301 -1.15 4.75 13.20
N PRO A 302 -1.46 5.92 13.77
CA PRO A 302 -0.45 6.80 14.33
C PRO A 302 0.38 6.06 15.39
N PRO A 303 1.68 6.40 15.56
CA PRO A 303 2.60 5.68 16.46
C PRO A 303 2.12 5.61 17.92
N ASP A 304 1.17 6.47 18.30
CA ASP A 304 0.72 6.65 19.67
C ASP A 304 -0.64 5.95 19.96
N VAL A 305 -1.25 5.30 18.96
CA VAL A 305 -2.62 4.74 19.05
C VAL A 305 -2.78 3.32 18.48
N GLY A 306 -1.74 2.74 17.88
CA GLY A 306 -1.75 1.38 17.34
C GLY A 306 -0.96 0.38 18.19
N THR A 307 -1.38 -0.89 18.20
CA THR A 307 -0.76 -1.99 18.96
C THR A 307 0.45 -2.65 18.26
N VAL A 308 0.93 -2.09 17.14
CA VAL A 308 2.06 -2.65 16.37
C VAL A 308 2.81 -1.54 15.65
N SER A 309 3.89 -1.04 16.25
CA SER A 309 4.71 0.06 15.70
C SER A 309 5.73 -0.44 14.67
N ALA A 310 6.05 -1.74 14.69
CA ALA A 310 6.98 -2.38 13.76
C ALA A 310 6.43 -2.36 12.33
N CYS A 311 5.15 -2.65 12.14
CA CYS A 311 4.51 -2.61 10.82
C CYS A 311 4.48 -1.19 10.25
N HIS A 312 4.27 -0.18 11.09
CA HIS A 312 4.44 1.22 10.71
C HIS A 312 5.90 1.47 10.28
N SER A 313 6.90 1.20 11.12
CA SER A 313 8.30 1.49 10.76
C SER A 313 8.84 0.71 9.55
N ALA A 314 8.44 -0.55 9.32
CA ALA A 314 8.92 -1.36 8.20
C ALA A 314 8.18 -1.06 6.89
N CYS A 315 6.86 -0.90 6.93
CA CYS A 315 6.04 -0.68 5.73
C CYS A 315 5.78 0.81 5.46
N HIS A 316 5.53 1.64 6.48
CA HIS A 316 5.40 3.09 6.30
C HIS A 316 6.74 3.66 5.84
N ASN A 317 7.90 3.38 6.44
CA ASN A 317 9.15 3.98 5.92
C ASN A 317 9.50 3.49 4.52
N ALA A 318 9.39 2.20 4.23
CA ALA A 318 9.70 1.69 2.88
C ALA A 318 8.75 2.23 1.80
N CYS A 319 7.43 2.27 2.07
CA CYS A 319 6.45 2.77 1.10
C CYS A 319 6.30 4.29 1.10
N HIS A 320 6.29 4.95 2.26
CA HIS A 320 6.27 6.41 2.39
C HIS A 320 7.57 6.99 1.84
N ASP A 321 8.77 6.47 2.14
CA ASP A 321 9.99 7.05 1.57
C ASP A 321 10.07 6.80 0.06
N ALA A 322 9.68 5.63 -0.45
CA ALA A 322 9.68 5.40 -1.89
C ALA A 322 8.65 6.28 -2.63
N CYS A 323 7.42 6.38 -2.13
CA CYS A 323 6.36 7.19 -2.76
C CYS A 323 6.56 8.70 -2.51
N HIS A 324 6.89 9.12 -1.29
CA HIS A 324 7.16 10.50 -0.94
C HIS A 324 8.43 10.98 -1.64
N SER A 325 9.49 10.19 -1.75
CA SER A 325 10.68 10.57 -2.55
C SER A 325 10.35 10.66 -4.04
N ALA A 326 9.60 9.73 -4.61
CA ALA A 326 9.20 9.78 -6.03
C ALA A 326 8.28 10.98 -6.32
N CYS A 327 7.31 11.27 -5.45
CA CYS A 327 6.38 12.38 -5.61
C CYS A 327 7.02 13.74 -5.27
N HIS A 328 7.81 13.86 -4.21
CA HIS A 328 8.59 15.07 -3.92
C HIS A 328 9.58 15.33 -5.03
N SER A 329 10.37 14.35 -5.48
CA SER A 329 11.33 14.59 -6.57
C SER A 329 10.64 14.97 -7.88
N ALA A 330 9.51 14.37 -8.25
CA ALA A 330 8.73 14.78 -9.41
C ALA A 330 8.19 16.22 -9.28
N CYS A 331 7.64 16.59 -8.12
CA CYS A 331 7.08 17.93 -7.89
C CYS A 331 8.18 19.01 -7.75
N HIS A 332 9.28 18.72 -7.05
CA HIS A 332 10.40 19.64 -6.89
C HIS A 332 11.13 19.85 -8.23
N SER A 333 11.29 18.80 -9.05
CA SER A 333 11.88 18.91 -10.38
C SER A 333 10.99 19.71 -11.33
N ALA A 334 9.68 19.48 -11.33
CA ALA A 334 8.74 20.24 -12.15
C ALA A 334 8.69 21.72 -11.73
N CYS A 335 8.70 22.02 -10.43
CA CYS A 335 8.70 23.39 -9.91
C CYS A 335 10.04 24.11 -10.14
N HIS A 336 11.19 23.44 -9.95
CA HIS A 336 12.50 24.01 -10.29
C HIS A 336 12.65 24.24 -11.80
N SER A 337 12.14 23.34 -12.64
CA SER A 337 12.16 23.50 -14.10
C SER A 337 11.33 24.71 -14.52
N ALA A 338 10.12 24.87 -13.98
CA ALA A 338 9.26 26.02 -14.25
C ALA A 338 9.88 27.34 -13.75
N CYS A 339 10.53 27.35 -12.58
CA CYS A 339 11.21 28.52 -12.05
C CYS A 339 12.50 28.87 -12.83
N HIS A 340 13.28 27.87 -13.26
CA HIS A 340 14.42 28.11 -14.15
C HIS A 340 13.98 28.60 -15.54
N SER A 341 12.90 28.07 -16.10
CA SER A 341 12.32 28.59 -17.34
C SER A 341 11.85 30.04 -17.18
N ALA A 342 11.26 30.41 -16.04
CA ALA A 342 10.87 31.79 -15.74
C ALA A 342 12.06 32.73 -15.46
N CYS A 343 13.14 32.24 -14.84
CA CYS A 343 14.36 33.03 -14.61
C CYS A 343 15.16 33.30 -15.89
N VAL A 344 15.24 32.34 -16.83
CA VAL A 344 15.97 32.51 -18.10
C VAL A 344 15.13 33.27 -19.14
N SER A 345 13.80 33.32 -18.99
CA SER A 345 12.92 34.15 -19.83
C SER A 345 12.57 35.52 -19.22
N GLY A 346 12.91 35.74 -17.94
CA GLY A 346 12.72 37.00 -17.21
C GLY A 346 13.95 37.92 -17.20
N GLY A 347 14.97 37.66 -18.00
CA GLY A 347 16.05 38.61 -18.25
C GLY A 347 15.51 39.84 -18.96
N GLY A 348 15.07 40.82 -18.17
CA GLY A 348 14.74 42.15 -18.70
C GLY A 348 16.00 42.76 -19.27
N HIS A 349 16.06 42.85 -20.60
CA HIS A 349 16.57 43.97 -21.40
C HIS A 349 16.17 43.75 -22.87
#